data_AF-A0A6G2QT66-F1
#
_entry.id   AF-A0A6G2QT66-F1
#
_cell.length_a   1.000
_cell.length_b   1.000
_cell.length_c   1.000
_cell.angle_alpha   90.00
_cell.angle_beta   90.00
_cell.angle_gamma   90.00
#
_symmetry.space_group_name_H-M   'P 1'
#
loop_
_entity.id
_entity.type
_entity.pdbx_description
1 polymer ?
#
loop_
_entity_poly.entity_id
_entity_poly.type
_entity_poly.pdbx_seq_one_letter_code
_entity_poly.pdbx_strand_id
1 'polypeptide(L)'
;MAARHPSIASKAAKKAKEARLKKARRHATEGKNTVVTPASKAFTDPRDVLIKPVVSEKSYALIDENKYTFIVAPGSNKTQIKEAVQSVFSVKVTGVNTINRIGKRKRTRTGFGQRAATKRAIVTLAEGDRIDIFGGPTA
;
A
#
# COMPACT_ATOMS: atom_id res chain seq x y z
N MET A 1 30.24 19.42 52.63
CA MET A 1 28.86 19.35 52.07
C MET A 1 28.75 20.33 50.91
N ALA A 2 28.77 19.86 49.66
CA ALA A 2 28.45 20.69 48.51
C ALA A 2 27.17 20.13 47.87
N ALA A 3 26.08 20.90 47.98
CA ALA A 3 24.76 20.53 47.51
C ALA A 3 24.75 20.40 45.97
N ARG A 4 24.26 19.25 45.48
CA ARG A 4 23.95 19.02 44.07
C ARG A 4 22.91 20.06 43.61
N HIS A 5 23.32 21.00 42.77
CA HIS A 5 22.38 21.87 42.07
C HIS A 5 21.62 21.06 41.00
N PRO A 6 20.28 21.13 40.95
CA PRO A 6 19.49 20.40 39.96
C PRO A 6 19.79 20.93 38.55
N SER A 7 19.96 20.00 37.60
CA SER A 7 20.21 20.30 36.19
C SER A 7 19.13 21.23 35.63
N ILE A 8 19.52 22.47 35.35
CA ILE A 8 18.69 23.42 34.61
C ILE A 8 18.72 22.96 33.16
N ALA A 9 17.90 21.95 32.82
CA ALA A 9 17.54 21.71 31.44
C ALA A 9 17.09 23.04 30.83
N SER A 10 17.79 23.48 29.78
CA SER A 10 17.62 24.82 29.19
C SER A 10 16.15 25.09 28.92
N LYS A 11 15.69 26.34 29.11
CA LYS A 11 14.30 26.76 28.81
C LYS A 11 13.88 26.34 27.39
N ALA A 12 14.83 26.24 26.46
CA ALA A 12 14.65 25.72 25.11
C ALA A 12 14.24 24.23 25.07
N ALA A 13 14.85 23.36 25.88
CA ALA A 13 14.53 21.94 25.94
C ALA A 13 13.11 21.69 26.51
N LYS A 14 12.69 22.47 27.51
CA LYS A 14 11.32 22.43 28.04
C LYS A 14 10.30 22.88 27.00
N LYS A 15 10.56 23.99 26.29
CA LYS A 15 9.71 24.52 25.21
C LYS A 15 9.58 23.52 24.04
N ALA A 16 10.65 22.83 23.67
CA ALA A 16 10.63 21.79 22.64
C ALA A 16 9.83 20.54 23.07
N LYS A 17 9.98 20.08 24.32
CA LYS A 17 9.21 18.96 24.87
C LYS A 17 7.71 19.28 24.93
N GLU A 18 7.37 20.50 25.32
CA GLU A 18 6.00 20.98 25.40
C GLU A 18 5.37 21.15 24.01
N ALA A 19 6.12 21.68 23.03
CA ALA A 19 5.68 21.74 21.64
C ALA A 19 5.42 20.33 21.05
N ARG A 20 6.27 19.35 21.38
CA ARG A 20 6.09 17.94 20.96
C ARG A 20 4.87 17.30 21.63
N LEU A 21 4.64 17.55 22.92
CA LEU A 21 3.42 17.10 23.62
C LEU A 21 2.16 17.78 23.07
N LYS A 22 2.22 19.07 22.73
CA LYS A 22 1.09 19.82 22.14
C LYS A 22 0.78 19.35 20.72
N LYS A 23 1.80 19.03 19.91
CA LYS A 23 1.63 18.39 18.59
C LYS A 23 1.03 16.99 18.71
N ALA A 24 1.49 16.18 19.67
CA ALA A 24 0.93 14.86 19.94
C ALA A 24 -0.53 14.93 20.41
N ARG A 25 -0.88 15.91 21.25
CA ARG A 25 -2.25 16.17 21.69
C ARG A 25 -3.14 16.69 20.57
N ARG A 26 -2.66 17.57 19.69
CA ARG A 26 -3.40 18.03 18.49
C ARG A 26 -3.83 16.86 17.60
N HIS A 27 -2.91 15.93 17.33
CA HIS A 27 -3.24 14.71 16.56
C HIS A 27 -4.18 13.74 17.29
N ALA A 28 -4.31 13.83 18.63
CA ALA A 28 -5.22 12.99 19.42
C ALA A 28 -6.61 13.63 19.60
N THR A 29 -6.71 14.97 19.62
CA THR A 29 -7.97 15.72 19.76
C THR A 29 -8.61 16.05 18.41
N GLU A 30 -7.84 16.06 17.33
CA GLU A 30 -8.36 16.07 15.96
C GLU A 30 -8.94 14.68 15.67
N GLY A 31 -10.17 14.45 16.14
CA GLY A 31 -11.00 13.37 15.68
C GLY A 31 -10.91 13.29 14.15
N LYS A 32 -10.72 12.07 13.65
CA LYS A 32 -10.64 11.67 12.23
C LYS A 32 -11.01 12.82 11.30
N ASN A 33 -10.00 13.48 10.73
CA ASN A 33 -10.19 14.34 9.57
C ASN A 33 -10.76 13.47 8.44
N THR A 34 -12.08 13.29 8.39
CA THR A 34 -12.81 12.79 7.23
C THR A 34 -12.82 13.92 6.22
N VAL A 35 -11.64 14.19 5.65
CA VAL A 35 -11.57 14.89 4.37
C VAL A 35 -12.31 13.97 3.40
N VAL A 36 -13.58 14.28 3.14
CA VAL A 36 -14.32 13.73 2.01
C VAL A 36 -13.66 14.30 0.77
N THR A 37 -12.50 13.73 0.44
CA THR A 37 -11.78 14.03 -0.78
C THR A 37 -12.70 13.62 -1.92
N PRO A 38 -12.99 14.51 -2.88
CA PRO A 38 -13.90 14.18 -3.98
C PRO A 38 -13.40 12.92 -4.69
N ALA A 39 -14.37 12.06 -5.01
CA ALA A 39 -14.21 10.66 -5.37
C ALA A 39 -13.00 10.38 -6.28
N SER A 40 -11.94 9.79 -5.72
CA SER A 40 -11.20 8.78 -6.48
C SER A 40 -12.23 7.81 -7.06
N LYS A 41 -12.11 7.40 -8.33
CA LYS A 41 -13.02 6.41 -8.95
C LYS A 41 -13.44 5.38 -7.90
N ALA A 42 -14.71 5.42 -7.54
CA ALA A 42 -15.27 4.50 -6.56
C ALA A 42 -15.39 3.16 -7.27
N PHE A 43 -14.71 2.15 -6.75
CA PHE A 43 -14.93 0.77 -7.17
C PHE A 43 -16.09 0.25 -6.33
N THR A 44 -17.16 -0.19 -6.96
CA THR A 44 -18.34 -0.73 -6.27
C THR A 44 -18.04 -2.13 -5.74
N ASP A 45 -17.37 -2.98 -6.53
CA ASP A 45 -16.94 -4.31 -6.11
C ASP A 45 -15.40 -4.33 -5.92
N PRO A 46 -14.87 -4.88 -4.81
CA PRO A 46 -13.43 -5.09 -4.65
C PRO A 46 -12.78 -5.89 -5.80
N ARG A 47 -13.53 -6.75 -6.49
CA ARG A 47 -13.04 -7.52 -7.65
C ARG A 47 -12.72 -6.62 -8.85
N ASP A 48 -13.33 -5.45 -8.97
CA ASP A 48 -13.02 -4.50 -10.05
C ASP A 48 -11.61 -3.89 -9.91
N VAL A 49 -11.08 -3.88 -8.69
CA VAL A 49 -9.72 -3.38 -8.40
C VAL A 49 -8.66 -4.37 -8.87
N LEU A 50 -8.93 -5.68 -8.74
CA LEU A 50 -7.99 -6.76 -9.00
C LEU A 50 -8.27 -7.41 -10.36
N ILE A 51 -7.51 -7.00 -11.39
CA ILE A 51 -7.78 -7.44 -12.77
C ILE A 51 -7.28 -8.86 -13.02
N LYS A 52 -6.01 -9.15 -12.65
CA LYS A 52 -5.39 -10.48 -12.84
C LYS A 52 -4.06 -10.63 -12.10
N PRO A 53 -3.63 -11.85 -11.76
CA PRO A 53 -2.29 -12.09 -11.27
C PRO A 53 -1.22 -11.90 -12.36
N VAL A 54 -0.01 -11.55 -11.95
CA VAL A 54 1.16 -11.50 -12.83
C VAL A 54 1.89 -12.84 -12.77
N VAL A 55 2.10 -13.45 -13.93
CA VAL A 55 2.88 -14.68 -14.09
C VAL A 55 4.23 -14.34 -14.71
N SER A 56 5.30 -14.56 -13.96
CA SER A 56 6.70 -14.34 -14.35
C SER A 56 7.63 -14.97 -13.31
N GLU A 57 8.87 -15.29 -13.68
CA GLU A 57 9.88 -15.84 -12.75
C GLU A 57 10.02 -14.99 -11.49
N LYS A 58 10.09 -13.66 -11.64
CA LYS A 58 10.18 -12.73 -10.51
C LYS A 58 8.97 -12.76 -9.60
N SER A 59 7.76 -12.91 -10.16
CA SER A 59 6.56 -12.99 -9.31
C SER A 59 6.51 -14.31 -8.56
N TYR A 60 7.01 -15.41 -9.13
CA TYR A 60 7.16 -16.67 -8.39
C TYR A 60 8.20 -16.57 -7.28
N ALA A 61 9.37 -16.00 -7.53
CA ALA A 61 10.39 -15.80 -6.49
C ALA A 61 9.88 -14.96 -5.31
N LEU A 62 8.97 -14.02 -5.56
CA LEU A 62 8.37 -13.19 -4.50
C LEU A 62 7.29 -13.95 -3.69
N ILE A 63 6.69 -15.00 -4.23
CA ILE A 63 5.68 -15.79 -3.50
C ILE A 63 6.31 -16.49 -2.30
N ASP A 64 7.56 -16.94 -2.42
CA ASP A 64 8.31 -17.56 -1.31
C ASP A 64 8.47 -16.59 -0.13
N GLU A 65 8.47 -15.27 -0.39
CA GLU A 65 8.49 -14.21 0.60
C GLU A 65 7.08 -13.71 1.00
N ASN A 66 6.01 -14.46 0.70
CA ASN A 66 4.60 -14.08 0.90
C ASN A 66 4.21 -12.76 0.20
N LYS A 67 4.82 -12.48 -0.96
CA LYS A 67 4.54 -11.29 -1.78
C LYS A 67 3.90 -11.69 -3.11
N TYR A 68 2.69 -11.19 -3.33
CA TYR A 68 1.90 -11.52 -4.51
C TYR A 68 1.77 -10.32 -5.43
N THR A 69 1.89 -10.54 -6.75
CA THR A 69 1.87 -9.46 -7.73
C THR A 69 0.60 -9.52 -8.57
N PHE A 70 -0.17 -8.43 -8.57
CA PHE A 70 -1.39 -8.28 -9.36
C PHE A 70 -1.28 -7.13 -10.35
N ILE A 71 -1.95 -7.25 -11.49
CA ILE A 71 -2.35 -6.11 -12.31
C ILE A 71 -3.64 -5.57 -11.73
N VAL A 72 -3.66 -4.28 -11.45
CA VAL A 72 -4.77 -3.59 -10.80
C VAL A 72 -5.29 -2.46 -11.67
N ALA A 73 -6.51 -2.00 -11.38
CA ALA A 73 -7.10 -0.85 -12.05
C ALA A 73 -6.17 0.38 -11.98
N PRO A 74 -5.86 1.07 -13.10
CA PRO A 74 -4.95 2.23 -13.08
C PRO A 74 -5.38 3.37 -12.15
N GLY A 75 -6.68 3.49 -11.87
CA GLY A 75 -7.26 4.48 -10.95
C GLY A 75 -7.19 4.12 -9.47
N SER A 76 -6.76 2.92 -9.10
CA SER A 76 -6.81 2.47 -7.71
C SER A 76 -5.69 3.07 -6.85
N ASN A 77 -6.02 3.34 -5.58
CA ASN A 77 -5.08 3.74 -4.55
C ASN A 77 -4.59 2.52 -3.73
N LYS A 78 -3.53 2.68 -2.94
CA LYS A 78 -2.96 1.56 -2.16
C LYS A 78 -3.92 1.01 -1.10
N THR A 79 -4.76 1.87 -0.53
CA THR A 79 -5.74 1.50 0.50
C THR A 79 -6.85 0.62 -0.08
N GLN A 80 -7.40 1.00 -1.22
CA GLN A 80 -8.39 0.23 -1.98
C GLN A 80 -7.83 -1.13 -2.40
N ILE A 81 -6.57 -1.20 -2.86
CA ILE A 81 -5.94 -2.49 -3.20
C ILE A 81 -5.81 -3.36 -1.95
N LYS A 82 -5.42 -2.77 -0.81
CA LYS A 82 -5.31 -3.49 0.46
C LYS A 82 -6.67 -4.08 0.86
N GLU A 83 -7.71 -3.25 0.91
CA GLU A 83 -9.07 -3.65 1.26
C GLU A 83 -9.62 -4.69 0.29
N ALA A 84 -9.38 -4.53 -1.01
CA ALA A 84 -9.83 -5.48 -2.03
C ALA A 84 -9.18 -6.85 -1.86
N VAL A 85 -7.87 -6.94 -1.66
CA VAL A 85 -7.18 -8.23 -1.45
C VAL A 85 -7.65 -8.89 -0.16
N GLN A 86 -7.79 -8.12 0.92
CA GLN A 86 -8.29 -8.64 2.20
C GLN A 86 -9.71 -9.19 2.06
N SER A 87 -10.59 -8.50 1.32
CA SER A 87 -11.99 -8.89 1.15
C SER A 87 -12.16 -10.08 0.20
N VAL A 88 -11.42 -10.12 -0.91
CA VAL A 88 -11.57 -11.17 -1.94
C VAL A 88 -10.97 -12.49 -1.47
N PHE A 89 -9.83 -12.46 -0.77
CA PHE A 89 -9.09 -13.66 -0.39
C PHE A 89 -9.14 -13.98 1.11
N SER A 90 -9.80 -13.15 1.93
CA SER A 90 -9.90 -13.33 3.38
C SER A 90 -8.54 -13.45 4.08
N VAL A 91 -7.53 -12.72 3.60
CA VAL A 91 -6.15 -12.72 4.13
C VAL A 91 -5.81 -11.38 4.79
N LYS A 92 -4.75 -11.34 5.60
CA LYS A 92 -4.24 -10.10 6.20
C LYS A 92 -3.06 -9.54 5.42
N VAL A 93 -3.27 -8.36 4.83
CA VAL A 93 -2.22 -7.61 4.11
C VAL A 93 -1.39 -6.73 5.06
N THR A 94 -0.07 -6.87 5.02
CA THR A 94 0.90 -6.05 5.78
C THR A 94 1.35 -4.82 4.99
N GLY A 95 1.57 -4.95 3.68
CA GLY A 95 2.09 -3.87 2.84
C GLY A 95 1.64 -3.93 1.38
N VAL A 96 1.61 -2.76 0.72
CA VAL A 96 1.26 -2.64 -0.71
C VAL A 96 2.22 -1.68 -1.41
N ASN A 97 2.87 -2.18 -2.46
CA ASN A 97 3.79 -1.44 -3.31
C ASN A 97 3.24 -1.40 -4.74
N THR A 98 3.04 -0.21 -5.29
CA THR A 98 2.45 -0.04 -6.63
C THR A 98 3.45 0.56 -7.61
N ILE A 99 3.43 0.10 -8.85
CA ILE A 99 4.22 0.64 -9.96
C ILE A 99 3.35 0.83 -11.20
N ASN A 100 3.56 1.93 -11.92
CA ASN A 100 2.91 2.17 -13.21
C ASN A 100 3.86 1.74 -14.33
N ARG A 101 3.39 0.85 -15.20
CA ARG A 101 4.16 0.36 -16.35
C ARG A 101 3.56 0.90 -17.64
N ILE A 102 4.37 1.68 -18.35
CA ILE A 102 4.01 2.24 -19.66
C ILE A 102 3.91 1.10 -20.68
N GLY A 103 2.88 1.17 -21.52
CA GLY A 103 2.70 0.22 -22.61
C GLY A 103 3.77 0.38 -23.68
N LYS A 104 4.32 -0.74 -24.15
CA LYS A 104 5.35 -0.73 -25.20
C LYS A 104 4.73 -0.30 -26.54
N ARG A 105 5.44 0.58 -27.26
CA ARG A 105 5.15 0.90 -28.67
C ARG A 105 5.47 -0.31 -29.55
N LYS A 106 4.61 -0.63 -30.49
CA LYS A 106 4.73 -1.77 -31.41
C LYS A 106 4.46 -1.31 -32.84
N ARG A 107 5.32 -1.74 -33.77
CA ARG A 107 5.11 -1.49 -35.20
C ARG A 107 4.10 -2.50 -35.74
N THR A 108 3.17 -2.01 -36.55
CA THR A 108 2.23 -2.77 -37.35
C THR A 108 2.38 -2.35 -38.82
N ARG A 109 1.69 -3.05 -39.73
CA ARG A 109 1.71 -2.72 -41.18
C ARG A 109 1.33 -1.26 -41.45
N THR A 110 0.38 -0.73 -40.69
CA THR A 110 -0.20 0.61 -40.89
C THR A 110 0.48 1.72 -40.07
N GLY A 111 1.36 1.40 -39.13
CA GLY A 111 2.05 2.42 -38.33
C GLY A 111 2.59 1.93 -36.99
N PHE A 112 2.66 2.84 -36.02
CA PHE A 112 3.06 2.52 -34.64
C PHE A 112 1.85 2.59 -33.70
N GLY A 113 1.45 1.44 -33.16
CA GLY A 113 0.48 1.35 -32.07
C GLY A 113 1.16 1.31 -30.69
N GLN A 114 0.39 1.52 -29.63
CA GLN A 114 0.86 1.36 -28.25
C GLN A 114 -0.04 0.39 -27.48
N ARG A 115 0.55 -0.49 -26.67
CA ARG A 115 -0.22 -1.34 -25.76
C ARG A 115 -0.79 -0.51 -24.61
N ALA A 116 -1.85 -1.01 -23.98
CA ALA A 116 -2.39 -0.38 -22.77
C ALA A 116 -1.35 -0.31 -21.65
N ALA A 117 -1.29 0.83 -20.96
CA ALA A 117 -0.52 0.98 -19.74
C ALA A 117 -1.20 0.21 -18.59
N THR A 118 -0.41 -0.33 -17.67
CA THR A 118 -0.92 -1.14 -16.57
C THR A 118 -0.34 -0.65 -15.25
N LYS A 119 -1.14 -0.66 -14.19
CA LYS A 119 -0.65 -0.54 -12.82
C LYS A 119 -0.44 -1.94 -12.26
N ARG A 120 0.71 -2.17 -11.62
CA ARG A 120 1.00 -3.42 -10.89
C ARG A 120 1.05 -3.11 -9.40
N ALA A 121 0.56 -4.04 -8.59
CA ALA A 121 0.63 -4.00 -7.14
C ALA A 121 1.34 -5.26 -6.65
N ILE A 122 2.42 -5.08 -5.88
CA ILE A 122 3.07 -6.12 -5.10
C ILE A 122 2.49 -5.99 -3.69
N VAL A 123 1.86 -7.05 -3.21
CA VAL A 123 1.12 -7.09 -1.96
C VAL A 123 1.80 -8.08 -1.04
N THR A 124 2.23 -7.61 0.13
CA THR A 124 2.83 -8.43 1.17
C THR A 124 1.75 -8.88 2.13
N LEU A 125 1.68 -10.19 2.40
CA LEU A 125 0.75 -10.75 3.38
C LEU A 125 1.39 -10.84 4.77
N ALA A 126 0.57 -11.13 5.77
CA ALA A 126 1.04 -11.54 7.08
C ALA A 126 1.59 -12.96 7.01
N GLU A 127 2.44 -13.30 7.97
CA GLU A 127 2.94 -14.66 8.14
C GLU A 127 1.77 -15.62 8.38
N GLY A 128 1.77 -16.77 7.70
CA GLY A 128 0.71 -17.78 7.79
C GLY A 128 -0.40 -17.64 6.75
N ASP A 129 -0.61 -16.46 6.16
CA ASP A 129 -1.60 -16.27 5.11
C ASP A 129 -1.04 -16.64 3.73
N ARG A 130 -1.83 -17.36 2.94
CA ARG A 130 -1.51 -17.69 1.55
C ARG A 130 -2.70 -17.47 0.64
N ILE A 131 -2.42 -17.12 -0.61
CA ILE A 131 -3.44 -16.99 -1.65
C ILE A 131 -3.19 -18.11 -2.65
N ASP A 132 -4.23 -18.92 -2.90
CA ASP A 132 -4.22 -19.82 -4.05
C ASP A 132 -4.61 -19.05 -5.32
N ILE A 133 -3.59 -18.75 -6.12
CA ILE A 133 -3.71 -17.95 -7.35
C ILE A 133 -3.68 -18.85 -8.60
N PHE A 134 -3.20 -20.10 -8.47
CA PHE A 134 -2.83 -20.94 -9.60
C PHE A 134 -3.58 -22.28 -9.68
N GLY A 135 -4.50 -22.56 -8.75
CA GLY A 135 -5.39 -23.72 -8.85
C GLY A 135 -4.64 -25.05 -8.83
N GLY A 136 -3.54 -25.12 -8.06
CA GLY A 136 -2.89 -26.40 -7.75
C GLY A 136 -3.68 -27.16 -6.69
N PRO A 137 -3.68 -28.51 -6.70
CA PRO A 137 -4.45 -29.28 -5.72
C PRO A 137 -3.90 -28.99 -4.33
N THR A 138 -4.76 -28.44 -3.48
CA THR A 138 -4.53 -28.23 -2.06
C THR A 138 -4.23 -29.56 -1.36
N ALA A 139 -3.16 -29.58 -0.57
CA ALA A 139 -2.89 -30.61 0.45
C ALA A 139 -3.30 -30.08 1.83
#